data_AF-A0A936WJB4-F1
#
_entry.id   AF-A0A936WJB4-F1
#
_cell.length_a   1.000
_cell.length_b   1.000
_cell.length_c   1.000
_cell.angle_alpha   90.00
_cell.angle_beta   90.00
_cell.angle_gamma   90.00
#
_symmetry.space_group_name_H-M   'P 1'
#
loop_
_entity.id
_entity.type
_entity.pdbx_description
1 polymer ?
#
loop_
_entity_poly.entity_id
_entity_poly.type
_entity_poly.pdbx_seq_one_letter_code
_entity_poly.pdbx_strand_id
1 'polypeptide(L)'
;MFRSLLLSIVLLPFIGTAQTPVRIVDPTMLVLKPDLGNTAAQAGMQAAGLNSEVMAKAQHNSTEDHWPIGLRTDSARMANRAALANYTAYLMCEYATDEGAFVLVSLPAIGNFHMPDDLRSVEDIHLVFRSGGVEVIDNIPAKARASKGPAWRGLPSAQILKADDVFATYDLSDDPEALVALEKQGLSKAEIEAVIFRSHERNWPDGIDSFQDRYPKLALFKKYKAYRLAHWGDKELLVIPVEANRKAPLGIRPYLDIYMVFSATAVKVKAKK
;
A
#
# COMPACT_ATOMS: atom_id res chain seq x y z
N MET A 1 61.59 -2.43 28.55
CA MET A 1 60.84 -2.35 27.27
C MET A 1 59.52 -3.09 27.44
N PHE A 2 58.40 -2.41 27.65
CA PHE A 2 57.06 -2.91 27.34
C PHE A 2 56.13 -1.68 27.25
N ARG A 3 55.71 -1.32 26.03
CA ARG A 3 54.72 -0.28 25.74
C ARG A 3 53.35 -0.96 25.63
N SER A 4 52.47 -0.74 26.60
CA SER A 4 51.05 -1.09 26.47
C SER A 4 50.31 0.05 25.76
N LEU A 5 49.83 -0.24 24.54
CA LEU A 5 48.96 0.64 23.77
C LEU A 5 47.51 0.32 24.16
N LEU A 6 46.87 1.21 24.94
CA LEU A 6 45.45 1.10 25.30
C LEU A 6 44.62 1.63 24.12
N LEU A 7 44.13 0.71 23.30
CA LEU A 7 43.20 1.00 22.20
C LEU A 7 41.80 1.26 22.81
N SER A 8 41.40 2.53 22.92
CA SER A 8 40.05 2.91 23.32
C SER A 8 39.11 2.72 22.13
N ILE A 9 38.38 1.61 22.11
CA ILE A 9 37.29 1.36 21.16
C ILE A 9 36.11 2.22 21.59
N VAL A 10 35.91 3.34 20.89
CA VAL A 10 34.68 4.15 20.99
C VAL A 10 33.57 3.38 20.28
N LEU A 11 32.70 2.72 21.05
CA LEU A 11 31.41 2.25 20.55
C LEU A 11 30.54 3.46 20.25
N LEU A 12 30.45 3.85 18.97
CA LEU A 12 29.40 4.76 18.49
C LEU A 12 28.06 3.99 18.54
N PRO A 13 27.04 4.46 19.29
CA PRO A 13 25.71 3.91 19.15
C PRO A 13 25.19 4.30 17.76
N PHE A 14 24.98 3.30 16.91
CA PHE A 14 24.09 3.43 15.77
C PHE A 14 22.68 3.64 16.32
N ILE A 15 22.33 4.90 16.58
CA ILE A 15 20.94 5.30 16.82
C ILE A 15 20.27 5.22 15.44
N GLY A 16 19.75 4.04 15.11
CA GLY A 16 18.77 3.93 14.04
C GLY A 16 17.59 4.81 14.45
N THR A 17 17.42 5.95 13.78
CA THR A 17 16.29 6.83 14.03
C THR A 17 15.02 6.08 13.63
N ALA A 18 14.28 5.60 14.64
CA ALA A 18 12.94 5.10 14.42
C ALA A 18 12.12 6.27 13.87
N GLN A 19 11.56 6.11 12.67
CA GLN A 19 10.72 7.12 12.05
C GLN A 19 9.47 7.31 12.90
N THR A 20 9.23 8.53 13.39
CA THR A 20 8.09 8.84 14.26
C THR A 20 6.80 8.80 13.44
N PRO A 21 5.87 7.86 13.72
CA PRO A 21 4.64 7.77 12.97
C PRO A 21 3.69 8.91 13.34
N VAL A 22 2.91 9.36 12.35
CA VAL A 22 1.95 10.43 12.51
C VAL A 22 0.62 10.12 11.84
N ARG A 23 -0.45 10.76 12.32
CA ARG A 23 -1.80 10.71 11.74
C ARG A 23 -2.21 12.09 11.27
N ILE A 24 -2.75 12.16 10.06
CA ILE A 24 -3.40 13.38 9.55
C ILE A 24 -4.76 13.51 10.23
N VAL A 25 -4.96 14.59 10.99
CA VAL A 25 -6.21 14.85 11.73
C VAL A 25 -7.04 15.99 11.15
N ASP A 26 -6.39 16.95 10.51
CA ASP A 26 -7.07 18.02 9.81
C ASP A 26 -6.44 18.30 8.43
N PRO A 27 -7.04 17.75 7.35
CA PRO A 27 -6.58 17.97 5.98
C PRO A 27 -6.66 19.42 5.52
N THR A 28 -7.44 20.27 6.20
CA THR A 28 -7.56 21.69 5.84
C THR A 28 -6.32 22.50 6.19
N MET A 29 -5.47 21.96 7.08
CA MET A 29 -4.20 22.57 7.47
C MET A 29 -3.05 22.27 6.50
N LEU A 30 -3.32 21.55 5.41
CA LEU A 30 -2.33 21.23 4.38
C LEU A 30 -1.92 22.49 3.61
N VAL A 31 -0.61 22.70 3.50
CA VAL A 31 -0.01 23.79 2.73
C VAL A 31 0.20 23.31 1.29
N LEU A 32 -0.54 23.87 0.34
CA LEU A 32 -0.53 23.45 -1.07
C LEU A 32 0.78 23.77 -1.81
N LYS A 33 1.45 24.84 -1.41
CA LYS A 33 2.66 25.36 -2.06
C LYS A 33 3.70 25.66 -0.99
N PRO A 34 4.23 24.63 -0.32
CA PRO A 34 5.21 24.85 0.73
C PRO A 34 6.52 25.33 0.12
N ASP A 35 7.11 26.38 0.69
CA ASP A 35 8.47 26.78 0.36
C ASP A 35 9.47 26.00 1.23
N LEU A 36 9.81 24.79 0.79
CA LEU A 36 10.84 23.97 1.45
C LEU A 36 12.27 24.47 1.16
N GLY A 37 12.44 25.44 0.25
CA GLY A 37 13.73 26.04 -0.07
C GLY A 37 14.16 27.13 0.92
N ASN A 38 13.24 27.66 1.73
CA ASN A 38 13.56 28.70 2.69
C ASN A 38 14.51 28.22 3.80
N THR A 39 15.19 29.18 4.43
CA THR A 39 16.22 28.91 5.45
C THR A 39 15.67 28.12 6.64
N ALA A 40 14.44 28.39 7.07
CA ALA A 40 13.84 27.73 8.23
C ALA A 40 13.53 26.24 7.96
N ALA A 41 12.94 25.92 6.81
CA ALA A 41 12.65 24.56 6.39
C ALA A 41 13.94 23.76 6.19
N GLN A 42 14.94 24.36 5.53
CA GLN A 42 16.26 23.76 5.34
C GLN A 42 16.94 23.46 6.68
N ALA A 43 16.91 24.41 7.63
CA ALA A 43 17.47 24.22 8.97
C ALA A 43 16.72 23.13 9.76
N GLY A 44 15.38 23.09 9.68
CA GLY A 44 14.56 22.05 10.33
C GLY A 44 14.87 20.65 9.80
N MET A 45 14.97 20.49 8.48
CA MET A 45 15.35 19.23 7.84
C MET A 45 16.78 18.78 8.22
N GLN A 46 17.74 19.72 8.26
CA GLN A 46 19.11 19.43 8.67
C GLN A 46 19.19 19.04 10.15
N ALA A 47 18.45 19.73 11.03
CA ALA A 47 18.38 19.41 12.45
C ALA A 47 17.77 18.03 12.71
N ALA A 48 16.84 17.59 11.85
CA ALA A 48 16.30 16.23 11.86
C ALA A 48 17.26 15.18 11.26
N GLY A 49 18.45 15.58 10.82
CA GLY A 49 19.48 14.68 10.28
C GLY A 49 19.21 14.21 8.85
N LEU A 50 18.35 14.91 8.09
CA LEU A 50 18.11 14.59 6.69
C LEU A 50 19.31 14.99 5.83
N ASN A 51 19.69 14.12 4.91
CA ASN A 51 20.75 14.43 3.95
C ASN A 51 20.20 15.24 2.75
N SER A 52 21.10 15.82 1.96
CA SER A 52 20.74 16.69 0.82
C SER A 52 19.91 15.98 -0.26
N GLU A 53 20.09 14.68 -0.47
CA GLU A 53 19.30 13.91 -1.43
C GLU A 53 17.84 13.79 -0.96
N VAL A 54 17.62 13.47 0.32
CA VAL A 54 16.28 13.38 0.92
C VAL A 54 15.61 14.76 0.94
N MET A 55 16.35 15.81 1.26
CA MET A 55 15.83 17.18 1.23
C MET A 55 15.39 17.61 -0.18
N ALA A 56 16.19 17.28 -1.21
CA ALA A 56 15.84 17.57 -2.60
C ALA A 56 14.58 16.79 -3.05
N LYS A 57 14.45 15.51 -2.64
CA LYS A 57 13.24 14.72 -2.90
C LYS A 57 12.02 15.27 -2.17
N ALA A 58 12.17 15.71 -0.92
CA ALA A 58 11.09 16.34 -0.16
C ALA A 58 10.60 17.60 -0.87
N GLN A 59 11.53 18.45 -1.33
CA GLN A 59 11.19 19.65 -2.10
C GLN A 59 10.47 19.30 -3.41
N HIS A 60 10.98 18.34 -4.19
CA HIS A 60 10.39 17.95 -5.46
C HIS A 60 8.98 17.33 -5.29
N ASN A 61 8.82 16.39 -4.37
CA ASN A 61 7.59 15.60 -4.21
C ASN A 61 6.58 16.26 -3.24
N SER A 62 6.82 17.52 -2.85
CA SER A 62 5.90 18.32 -2.03
C SER A 62 4.95 19.21 -2.84
N THR A 63 5.07 19.20 -4.16
CA THR A 63 4.26 20.02 -5.05
C THR A 63 2.99 19.28 -5.51
N GLU A 64 1.92 20.04 -5.71
CA GLU A 64 0.58 19.53 -6.03
C GLU A 64 0.52 18.62 -7.27
N ASP A 65 1.40 18.84 -8.25
CA ASP A 65 1.50 18.03 -9.47
C ASP A 65 1.96 16.58 -9.22
N HIS A 66 2.70 16.34 -8.14
CA HIS A 66 3.13 15.01 -7.70
C HIS A 66 2.11 14.35 -6.76
N TRP A 67 1.10 15.10 -6.29
CA TRP A 67 0.09 14.56 -5.40
C TRP A 67 -0.96 13.75 -6.17
N PRO A 68 -1.56 12.74 -5.54
CA PRO A 68 -2.71 12.03 -6.11
C PRO A 68 -3.92 12.97 -6.19
N ILE A 69 -4.81 12.74 -7.16
CA ILE A 69 -5.91 13.67 -7.51
C ILE A 69 -6.82 14.02 -6.32
N GLY A 70 -7.02 13.08 -5.40
CA GLY A 70 -7.80 13.18 -4.17
C GLY A 70 -7.21 14.12 -3.12
N LEU A 71 -5.98 14.60 -3.32
CA LEU A 71 -5.29 15.55 -2.45
C LEU A 71 -5.10 16.94 -3.04
N ARG A 72 -5.27 17.12 -4.36
CA ARG A 72 -4.89 18.35 -5.06
C ARG A 72 -5.73 19.57 -4.68
N THR A 73 -7.05 19.39 -4.62
CA THR A 73 -7.99 20.49 -4.34
C THR A 73 -8.58 20.40 -2.94
N ASP A 74 -9.05 21.54 -2.40
CA ASP A 74 -9.76 21.57 -1.12
C ASP A 74 -10.98 20.65 -1.13
N SER A 75 -11.78 20.68 -2.20
CA SER A 75 -12.96 19.83 -2.36
C SER A 75 -12.60 18.35 -2.32
N ALA A 76 -11.50 17.96 -2.99
CA ALA A 76 -11.04 16.57 -3.01
C ALA A 76 -10.56 16.12 -1.62
N ARG A 77 -9.80 16.95 -0.90
CA ARG A 77 -9.38 16.66 0.47
C ARG A 77 -10.56 16.52 1.43
N MET A 78 -11.56 17.38 1.28
CA MET A 78 -12.76 17.33 2.11
C MET A 78 -13.60 16.09 1.84
N ALA A 79 -13.78 15.72 0.57
CA ALA A 79 -14.46 14.48 0.18
C ALA A 79 -13.74 13.25 0.75
N ASN A 80 -12.41 13.31 0.83
CA ASN A 80 -11.57 12.21 1.30
C ASN A 80 -11.19 12.27 2.79
N ARG A 81 -11.72 13.21 3.57
CA ARG A 81 -11.28 13.48 4.95
C ARG A 81 -11.12 12.24 5.82
N ALA A 82 -12.09 11.32 5.78
CA ALA A 82 -12.05 10.08 6.54
C ALA A 82 -10.96 9.12 6.07
N ALA A 83 -10.71 9.05 4.75
CA ALA A 83 -9.69 8.19 4.16
C ALA A 83 -8.28 8.72 4.45
N LEU A 84 -8.09 10.05 4.50
CA LEU A 84 -6.79 10.68 4.77
C LEU A 84 -6.19 10.30 6.13
N ALA A 85 -7.02 10.03 7.14
CA ALA A 85 -6.57 9.53 8.43
C ALA A 85 -5.95 8.11 8.37
N ASN A 86 -6.15 7.38 7.26
CA ASN A 86 -5.66 6.01 7.07
C ASN A 86 -4.30 5.94 6.35
N TYR A 87 -3.71 7.07 5.97
CA TYR A 87 -2.35 7.08 5.45
C TYR A 87 -1.36 6.56 6.51
N THR A 88 -0.42 5.74 6.07
CA THR A 88 0.84 5.50 6.76
C THR A 88 1.74 6.70 6.51
N ALA A 89 1.90 7.57 7.51
CA ALA A 89 2.72 8.78 7.42
C ALA A 89 3.76 8.84 8.54
N TYR A 90 4.88 9.48 8.26
CA TYR A 90 6.00 9.64 9.21
C TYR A 90 6.42 11.10 9.29
N LEU A 91 6.70 11.57 10.50
CA LEU A 91 7.29 12.88 10.74
C LEU A 91 8.72 12.90 10.19
N MET A 92 9.01 13.91 9.36
CA MET A 92 10.37 14.18 8.89
C MET A 92 11.04 15.25 9.74
N CYS A 93 10.39 16.41 9.89
CA CYS A 93 10.87 17.49 10.73
C CYS A 93 9.74 18.46 11.07
N GLU A 94 9.97 19.26 12.10
CA GLU A 94 9.17 20.43 12.44
C GLU A 94 10.02 21.68 12.21
N TYR A 95 9.39 22.75 11.77
CA TYR A 95 10.05 24.04 11.58
C TYR A 95 9.05 25.18 11.76
N ALA A 96 9.55 26.39 12.01
CA ALA A 96 8.69 27.56 12.17
C ALA A 96 9.18 28.69 11.27
N THR A 97 8.24 29.45 10.72
CA THR A 97 8.48 30.71 10.01
C THR A 97 7.64 31.80 10.66
N ASP A 98 7.72 33.03 10.13
CA ASP A 98 6.85 34.13 10.56
C ASP A 98 5.36 33.83 10.33
N GLU A 99 5.03 32.88 9.45
CA GLU A 99 3.65 32.43 9.20
C GLU A 99 3.15 31.37 10.19
N GLY A 100 4.01 30.91 11.09
CA GLY A 100 3.69 29.93 12.14
C GLY A 100 4.53 28.65 12.09
N ALA A 101 4.10 27.66 12.87
CA ALA A 101 4.75 26.36 12.96
C ALA A 101 4.20 25.39 11.89
N PHE A 102 5.11 24.62 11.31
CA PHE A 102 4.86 23.66 10.24
C PHE A 102 5.45 22.29 10.56
N VAL A 103 4.83 21.27 9.98
CA VAL A 103 5.20 19.87 10.13
C VAL A 103 5.36 19.28 8.73
N LEU A 104 6.56 18.78 8.43
CA LEU A 104 6.84 18.05 7.19
C LEU A 104 6.68 16.55 7.46
N VAL A 105 5.85 15.89 6.65
CA VAL A 105 5.58 14.45 6.75
C VAL A 105 5.87 13.73 5.44
N SER A 106 6.33 12.48 5.55
CA SER A 106 6.55 11.58 4.41
C SER A 106 5.45 10.52 4.37
N LEU A 107 4.89 10.31 3.18
CA LEU A 107 3.90 9.27 2.88
C LEU A 107 4.53 8.31 1.85
N PRO A 108 5.15 7.21 2.30
CA PRO A 108 5.79 6.28 1.38
C PRO A 108 4.77 5.53 0.53
N ALA A 109 4.97 5.44 -0.77
CA ALA A 109 4.05 4.76 -1.69
C ALA A 109 3.85 3.29 -1.30
N ILE A 110 4.93 2.60 -0.94
CA ILE A 110 4.88 1.19 -0.52
C ILE A 110 4.08 0.98 0.77
N GLY A 111 4.01 1.99 1.64
CA GLY A 111 3.24 1.95 2.89
C GLY A 111 1.77 2.31 2.72
N ASN A 112 1.37 2.75 1.52
CA ASN A 112 0.08 3.34 1.22
C ASN A 112 -0.62 2.72 0.01
N PHE A 113 -0.22 1.50 -0.39
CA PHE A 113 -0.87 0.76 -1.47
C PHE A 113 -2.35 0.43 -1.19
N HIS A 114 -2.76 0.44 0.08
CA HIS A 114 -4.15 0.20 0.50
C HIS A 114 -5.05 1.41 0.31
N MET A 115 -4.49 2.59 0.06
CA MET A 115 -5.27 3.81 -0.16
C MET A 115 -6.06 3.70 -1.47
N PRO A 116 -7.27 4.28 -1.56
CA PRO A 116 -8.04 4.40 -2.80
C PRO A 116 -7.20 5.00 -3.94
N ASP A 117 -7.53 4.68 -5.20
CA ASP A 117 -6.74 5.07 -6.37
C ASP A 117 -6.59 6.59 -6.53
N ASP A 118 -7.61 7.36 -6.16
CA ASP A 118 -7.57 8.81 -6.15
C ASP A 118 -6.64 9.38 -5.05
N LEU A 119 -6.29 8.58 -4.04
CA LEU A 119 -5.36 8.91 -2.95
C LEU A 119 -4.03 8.14 -3.05
N ARG A 120 -3.88 7.24 -4.01
CA ARG A 120 -2.69 6.40 -4.13
C ARG A 120 -1.65 7.10 -5.00
N SER A 121 -0.48 7.36 -4.44
CA SER A 121 0.66 7.82 -5.23
C SER A 121 1.49 6.65 -5.75
N VAL A 122 2.08 6.82 -6.93
CA VAL A 122 3.04 5.88 -7.53
C VAL A 122 4.43 5.99 -6.91
N GLU A 123 4.71 7.11 -6.24
CA GLU A 123 5.97 7.43 -5.57
C GLU A 123 5.74 8.05 -4.19
N ASP A 124 6.80 8.14 -3.39
CA ASP A 124 6.71 8.74 -2.05
C ASP A 124 6.36 10.22 -2.18
N ILE A 125 5.31 10.67 -1.49
CA ILE A 125 4.92 12.08 -1.46
C ILE A 125 5.26 12.71 -0.12
N HIS A 126 5.50 14.00 -0.14
CA HIS A 126 5.81 14.78 1.05
C HIS A 126 4.75 15.86 1.23
N LEU A 127 4.21 15.98 2.44
CA LEU A 127 3.15 16.93 2.74
C LEU A 127 3.61 17.86 3.86
N VAL A 128 3.24 19.14 3.76
CA VAL A 128 3.50 20.12 4.80
C VAL A 128 2.18 20.55 5.40
N PHE A 129 2.05 20.42 6.72
CA PHE A 129 0.88 20.87 7.46
C PHE A 129 1.25 22.02 8.37
N ARG A 130 0.32 22.95 8.60
CA ARG A 130 0.39 23.83 9.76
C ARG A 130 0.25 23.00 11.04
N SER A 131 0.84 23.49 12.14
CA SER A 131 0.72 22.85 13.45
C SER A 131 -0.75 22.58 13.81
N GLY A 132 -1.04 21.38 14.31
CA GLY A 132 -2.40 20.89 14.57
C GLY A 132 -3.05 20.12 13.41
N GLY A 133 -2.49 20.13 12.20
CA GLY A 133 -2.97 19.30 11.09
C GLY A 133 -2.64 17.81 11.23
N VAL A 134 -1.63 17.50 12.06
CA VAL A 134 -1.03 16.17 12.23
C VAL A 134 -0.78 15.92 13.71
N GLU A 135 -0.97 14.67 14.14
CA GLU A 135 -0.68 14.21 15.50
C GLU A 135 0.35 13.08 15.49
N VAL A 136 1.30 13.11 16.43
CA VAL A 136 2.21 11.99 16.68
C VAL A 136 1.44 10.82 17.30
N ILE A 137 1.71 9.61 16.83
CA ILE A 137 1.06 8.39 17.34
C ILE A 137 2.02 7.68 18.29
N ASP A 138 1.90 7.91 19.60
CA ASP A 138 2.79 7.31 20.62
C ASP A 138 2.59 5.79 20.80
N ASN A 139 1.46 5.25 20.34
CA ASN A 139 1.15 3.83 20.37
C ASN A 139 0.41 3.44 19.09
N ILE A 140 1.17 3.04 18.06
CA ILE A 140 0.59 2.19 17.03
C ILE A 140 0.56 0.78 17.63
N PRO A 141 -0.60 0.18 17.96
CA PRO A 141 -0.63 -1.27 18.12
C PRO A 141 -0.09 -1.82 16.81
N ALA A 142 1.10 -2.44 16.85
CA ALA A 142 1.87 -2.79 15.65
C ALA A 142 0.92 -3.41 14.63
N LYS A 143 0.50 -2.64 13.62
CA LYS A 143 -0.30 -3.18 12.54
C LYS A 143 0.57 -4.30 11.99
N ALA A 144 0.08 -5.54 12.07
CA ALA A 144 0.78 -6.69 11.52
C ALA A 144 1.23 -6.26 10.12
N ARG A 145 2.54 -6.37 9.84
CA ARG A 145 3.11 -5.88 8.57
C ARG A 145 2.21 -6.37 7.44
N ALA A 146 1.62 -5.44 6.69
CA ALA A 146 0.68 -5.78 5.63
C ALA A 146 1.35 -6.79 4.70
N SER A 147 0.75 -7.96 4.55
CA SER A 147 1.36 -9.03 3.77
C SER A 147 1.35 -8.67 2.29
N LYS A 148 2.40 -9.05 1.57
CA LYS A 148 2.40 -9.02 0.10
C LYS A 148 1.48 -10.09 -0.50
N GLY A 149 0.90 -10.95 0.33
CA GLY A 149 0.09 -12.09 -0.05
C GLY A 149 0.92 -13.37 -0.12
N PRO A 150 0.28 -14.55 -0.16
CA PRO A 150 0.94 -15.84 -0.24
C PRO A 150 1.83 -15.99 -1.48
N ALA A 151 2.91 -16.74 -1.34
CA ALA A 151 3.79 -17.08 -2.46
C ALA A 151 3.09 -17.98 -3.49
N TRP A 152 3.03 -17.55 -4.75
CA TRP A 152 2.29 -18.25 -5.81
C TRP A 152 3.14 -19.21 -6.67
N ARG A 153 4.48 -19.04 -6.71
CA ARG A 153 5.35 -19.79 -7.65
C ARG A 153 5.37 -21.31 -7.44
N GLY A 154 4.95 -21.78 -6.25
CA GLY A 154 4.84 -23.20 -5.93
C GLY A 154 3.43 -23.80 -6.08
N LEU A 155 2.43 -22.98 -6.44
CA LEU A 155 1.04 -23.38 -6.55
C LEU A 155 0.75 -24.05 -7.90
N PRO A 156 -0.23 -24.97 -7.96
CA PRO A 156 -0.64 -25.57 -9.22
C PRO A 156 -1.27 -24.53 -10.15
N SER A 157 -0.86 -24.53 -11.42
CA SER A 157 -1.42 -23.63 -12.43
C SER A 157 -2.88 -23.94 -12.70
N ALA A 158 -3.69 -22.91 -12.81
CA ALA A 158 -5.12 -23.00 -13.09
C ALA A 158 -5.46 -22.26 -14.39
N GLN A 159 -6.40 -22.81 -15.14
CA GLN A 159 -6.96 -22.20 -16.34
C GLN A 159 -8.43 -21.90 -16.12
N ILE A 160 -8.82 -20.64 -16.33
CA ILE A 160 -10.22 -20.20 -16.26
C ILE A 160 -10.93 -20.62 -17.54
N LEU A 161 -11.97 -21.44 -17.42
CA LEU A 161 -12.79 -21.96 -18.52
C LEU A 161 -14.06 -21.11 -18.72
N LYS A 162 -14.73 -20.78 -17.62
CA LYS A 162 -15.97 -19.99 -17.56
C LYS A 162 -15.72 -18.78 -16.67
N ALA A 163 -15.62 -17.61 -17.28
CA ALA A 163 -15.23 -16.39 -16.55
C ALA A 163 -16.43 -15.74 -15.84
N ASP A 164 -17.63 -15.99 -16.35
CA ASP A 164 -18.93 -15.61 -15.82
C ASP A 164 -19.26 -16.28 -14.49
N ASP A 165 -18.73 -17.48 -14.23
CA ASP A 165 -18.87 -18.21 -12.97
C ASP A 165 -17.90 -17.70 -11.86
N VAL A 166 -17.55 -16.42 -11.89
CA VAL A 166 -16.77 -15.74 -10.85
C VAL A 166 -17.70 -15.19 -9.76
N PHE A 167 -17.38 -15.47 -8.50
CA PHE A 167 -18.09 -14.90 -7.36
C PHE A 167 -17.45 -13.56 -6.97
N ALA A 168 -17.70 -12.52 -7.77
CA ALA A 168 -17.02 -11.22 -7.63
C ALA A 168 -17.35 -10.45 -6.33
N THR A 169 -18.53 -10.69 -5.79
CA THR A 169 -19.01 -10.11 -4.53
C THR A 169 -18.88 -11.07 -3.35
N TYR A 170 -18.14 -12.18 -3.50
CA TYR A 170 -17.96 -13.14 -2.43
C TYR A 170 -17.11 -12.59 -1.30
N ASP A 171 -17.65 -12.57 -0.10
CA ASP A 171 -16.89 -12.20 1.09
C ASP A 171 -16.24 -13.43 1.71
N LEU A 172 -14.91 -13.54 1.55
CA LEU A 172 -14.12 -14.61 2.16
C LEU A 172 -14.08 -14.52 3.69
N SER A 173 -14.31 -13.34 4.28
CA SER A 173 -14.27 -13.17 5.74
C SER A 173 -15.48 -13.77 6.44
N ASP A 174 -16.61 -13.87 5.74
CA ASP A 174 -17.87 -14.42 6.25
C ASP A 174 -18.03 -15.93 5.97
N ASP A 175 -17.04 -16.58 5.35
CA ASP A 175 -17.04 -18.01 5.04
C ASP A 175 -16.03 -18.80 5.89
N PRO A 176 -16.49 -19.46 6.97
CA PRO A 176 -15.62 -20.28 7.82
C PRO A 176 -14.90 -21.40 7.07
N GLU A 177 -15.51 -21.99 6.04
CA GLU A 177 -14.88 -23.07 5.26
C GLU A 177 -13.72 -22.53 4.42
N ALA A 178 -13.88 -21.33 3.85
CA ALA A 178 -12.81 -20.64 3.12
C ALA A 178 -11.64 -20.32 4.06
N LEU A 179 -11.90 -19.77 5.25
CA LEU A 179 -10.87 -19.44 6.23
C LEU A 179 -10.08 -20.68 6.65
N VAL A 180 -10.77 -21.78 6.97
CA VAL A 180 -10.14 -23.06 7.30
C VAL A 180 -9.32 -23.60 6.12
N ALA A 181 -9.81 -23.45 4.89
CA ALA A 181 -9.06 -23.88 3.70
C ALA A 181 -7.77 -23.08 3.52
N LEU A 182 -7.79 -21.77 3.77
CA LEU A 182 -6.61 -20.90 3.72
C LEU A 182 -5.60 -21.23 4.82
N GLU A 183 -6.05 -21.47 6.05
CA GLU A 183 -5.21 -21.90 7.17
C GLU A 183 -4.53 -23.25 6.87
N LYS A 184 -5.26 -24.21 6.28
CA LYS A 184 -4.71 -25.51 5.86
C LYS A 184 -3.63 -25.39 4.77
N GLN A 185 -3.64 -24.31 3.99
CA GLN A 185 -2.56 -24.01 3.05
C GLN A 185 -1.31 -23.41 3.74
N GLY A 186 -1.35 -23.24 5.06
CA GLY A 186 -0.25 -22.72 5.87
C GLY A 186 -0.10 -21.21 5.82
N LEU A 187 -1.17 -20.47 5.45
CA LEU A 187 -1.12 -19.02 5.40
C LEU A 187 -1.14 -18.43 6.81
N SER A 188 -0.30 -17.42 7.02
CA SER A 188 -0.36 -16.57 8.19
C SER A 188 -1.61 -15.70 8.20
N LYS A 189 -2.03 -15.22 9.37
CA LYS A 189 -3.16 -14.31 9.52
C LYS A 189 -3.07 -13.08 8.60
N ALA A 190 -1.88 -12.49 8.48
CA ALA A 190 -1.65 -11.32 7.62
C ALA A 190 -1.79 -11.67 6.12
N GLU A 191 -1.44 -12.90 5.70
CA GLU A 191 -1.67 -13.36 4.33
C GLU A 191 -3.16 -13.62 4.08
N ILE A 192 -3.88 -14.20 5.04
CA ILE A 192 -5.33 -14.39 4.96
C ILE A 192 -6.03 -13.04 4.81
N GLU A 193 -5.68 -12.05 5.64
CA GLU A 193 -6.23 -10.69 5.55
C GLU A 193 -5.93 -10.04 4.19
N ALA A 194 -4.71 -10.22 3.64
CA ALA A 194 -4.37 -9.73 2.32
C ALA A 194 -5.18 -10.41 1.20
N VAL A 195 -5.44 -11.71 1.33
CA VAL A 195 -6.27 -12.48 0.38
C VAL A 195 -7.71 -11.98 0.42
N ILE A 196 -8.31 -11.87 1.61
CA ILE A 196 -9.68 -11.36 1.81
C ILE A 196 -9.81 -9.95 1.22
N PHE A 197 -8.86 -9.06 1.55
CA PHE A 197 -8.90 -7.70 1.04
C PHE A 197 -8.84 -7.67 -0.49
N ARG A 198 -7.90 -8.39 -1.10
CA ARG A 198 -7.68 -8.36 -2.56
C ARG A 198 -8.56 -9.34 -3.35
N SER A 199 -9.47 -10.06 -2.69
CA SER A 199 -10.48 -10.90 -3.36
C SER A 199 -11.75 -10.15 -3.76
N HIS A 200 -12.01 -9.01 -3.12
CA HIS A 200 -13.20 -8.21 -3.35
C HIS A 200 -13.07 -7.39 -4.65
N GLU A 201 -14.12 -7.35 -5.47
CA GLU A 201 -14.11 -6.67 -6.78
C GLU A 201 -13.65 -5.20 -6.72
N ARG A 202 -14.02 -4.43 -5.69
CA ARG A 202 -13.54 -3.05 -5.47
C ARG A 202 -12.03 -2.88 -5.40
N ASN A 203 -11.29 -3.97 -5.17
CA ASN A 203 -9.83 -4.01 -5.07
C ASN A 203 -9.18 -4.68 -6.30
N TRP A 204 -9.97 -5.00 -7.33
CA TRP A 204 -9.48 -5.43 -8.64
C TRP A 204 -9.15 -4.21 -9.52
N PRO A 205 -8.48 -4.40 -10.67
CA PRO A 205 -8.25 -3.31 -11.62
C PRO A 205 -9.55 -2.63 -12.05
N ASP A 206 -9.53 -1.31 -12.24
CA ASP A 206 -10.68 -0.45 -12.57
C ASP A 206 -11.51 -0.92 -13.76
N GLY A 207 -10.91 -1.68 -14.68
CA GLY A 207 -11.68 -2.22 -15.80
C GLY A 207 -12.56 -3.41 -15.42
N ILE A 208 -12.51 -3.93 -14.20
CA ILE A 208 -13.24 -5.14 -13.78
C ILE A 208 -13.77 -5.06 -12.33
N ASP A 209 -13.64 -3.91 -11.68
CA ASP A 209 -14.04 -3.66 -10.30
C ASP A 209 -15.56 -3.51 -10.11
N SER A 210 -16.30 -3.33 -11.21
CA SER A 210 -17.76 -3.33 -11.27
C SER A 210 -18.27 -4.41 -12.23
N PHE A 211 -19.53 -4.81 -12.07
CA PHE A 211 -20.17 -5.73 -13.02
C PHE A 211 -20.21 -5.16 -14.44
N GLN A 212 -20.54 -3.87 -14.57
CA GLN A 212 -20.69 -3.16 -15.84
C GLN A 212 -19.37 -3.13 -16.62
N ASP A 213 -18.25 -2.93 -15.93
CA ASP A 213 -16.93 -2.87 -16.55
C ASP A 213 -16.34 -4.26 -16.81
N ARG A 214 -16.63 -5.22 -15.92
CA ARG A 214 -16.18 -6.61 -16.00
C ARG A 214 -16.87 -7.39 -17.11
N TYR A 215 -18.18 -7.27 -17.23
CA TYR A 215 -19.00 -8.13 -18.10
C TYR A 215 -18.51 -8.12 -19.58
N PRO A 216 -18.22 -6.96 -20.20
CA PRO A 216 -17.66 -6.91 -21.55
C PRO A 216 -16.27 -7.54 -21.69
N LYS A 217 -15.54 -7.72 -20.58
CA LYS A 217 -14.14 -8.17 -20.55
C LYS A 217 -13.97 -9.61 -20.05
N LEU A 218 -15.04 -10.32 -19.73
CA LEU A 218 -14.99 -11.71 -19.22
C LEU A 218 -14.16 -12.64 -20.12
N ALA A 219 -14.22 -12.47 -21.45
CA ALA A 219 -13.42 -13.26 -22.38
C ALA A 219 -11.90 -13.11 -22.15
N LEU A 220 -11.46 -11.97 -21.62
CA LEU A 220 -10.06 -11.70 -21.31
C LEU A 220 -9.59 -12.42 -20.04
N PHE A 221 -10.48 -12.81 -19.13
CA PHE A 221 -10.11 -13.52 -17.89
C PHE A 221 -9.48 -14.88 -18.20
N LYS A 222 -9.91 -15.53 -19.28
CA LYS A 222 -9.33 -16.79 -19.77
C LYS A 222 -7.86 -16.67 -20.17
N LYS A 223 -7.36 -15.44 -20.36
CA LYS A 223 -5.95 -15.15 -20.70
C LYS A 223 -5.08 -14.93 -19.47
N TYR A 224 -5.65 -14.82 -18.26
CA TYR A 224 -4.85 -14.71 -17.05
C TYR A 224 -4.01 -15.96 -16.84
N LYS A 225 -2.77 -15.73 -16.41
CA LYS A 225 -1.99 -16.76 -15.74
C LYS A 225 -2.46 -16.80 -14.28
N ALA A 226 -3.18 -17.86 -13.94
CA ALA A 226 -3.73 -18.07 -12.61
C ALA A 226 -3.15 -19.33 -11.98
N TYR A 227 -3.17 -19.36 -10.65
CA TYR A 227 -2.73 -20.50 -9.85
C TYR A 227 -3.74 -20.75 -8.75
N ARG A 228 -4.04 -22.02 -8.45
CA ARG A 228 -4.98 -22.34 -7.37
C ARG A 228 -4.29 -22.18 -6.02
N LEU A 229 -4.85 -21.32 -5.18
CA LEU A 229 -4.44 -21.12 -3.80
C LEU A 229 -5.15 -22.08 -2.86
N ALA A 230 -6.49 -22.13 -2.92
CA ALA A 230 -7.30 -22.97 -2.03
C ALA A 230 -8.55 -23.50 -2.76
N HIS A 231 -9.10 -24.58 -2.22
CA HIS A 231 -10.32 -25.23 -2.66
C HIS A 231 -11.15 -25.61 -1.44
N TRP A 232 -12.46 -25.35 -1.51
CA TRP A 232 -13.45 -25.77 -0.51
C TRP A 232 -14.81 -25.90 -1.19
N GLY A 233 -15.61 -26.88 -0.78
CA GLY A 233 -16.90 -27.16 -1.38
C GLY A 233 -16.85 -27.20 -2.91
N ASP A 234 -17.62 -26.32 -3.55
CA ASP A 234 -17.72 -26.17 -4.99
C ASP A 234 -16.94 -24.96 -5.54
N LYS A 235 -15.97 -24.44 -4.77
CA LYS A 235 -15.25 -23.19 -5.08
C LYS A 235 -13.75 -23.41 -5.25
N GLU A 236 -13.17 -22.59 -6.10
CA GLU A 236 -11.73 -22.52 -6.35
C GLU A 236 -11.25 -21.08 -6.19
N LEU A 237 -10.31 -20.85 -5.28
CA LEU A 237 -9.67 -19.56 -5.10
C LEU A 237 -8.39 -19.51 -5.92
N LEU A 238 -8.35 -18.57 -6.85
CA LEU A 238 -7.21 -18.35 -7.72
C LEU A 238 -6.44 -17.12 -7.30
N VAL A 239 -5.12 -17.21 -7.33
CA VAL A 239 -4.23 -16.05 -7.34
C VAL A 239 -3.88 -15.71 -8.78
N ILE A 240 -4.01 -14.42 -9.13
CA ILE A 240 -3.63 -13.86 -10.42
C ILE A 240 -2.47 -12.89 -10.15
N PRO A 241 -1.22 -13.37 -10.24
CA PRO A 241 -0.09 -12.57 -9.81
C PRO A 241 0.26 -11.48 -10.82
N VAL A 242 0.63 -10.30 -10.31
CA VAL A 242 0.99 -9.14 -11.13
C VAL A 242 2.17 -9.44 -12.05
N GLU A 243 3.20 -10.11 -11.51
CA GLU A 243 4.42 -10.41 -12.25
C GLU A 243 4.16 -11.27 -13.49
N ALA A 244 3.30 -12.29 -13.36
CA ALA A 244 2.97 -13.19 -14.46
C ALA A 244 2.07 -12.53 -15.52
N ASN A 245 1.28 -11.53 -15.09
CA ASN A 245 0.25 -10.88 -15.88
C ASN A 245 0.58 -9.43 -16.29
N ARG A 246 1.83 -8.98 -16.12
CA ARG A 246 2.31 -7.63 -16.49
C ARG A 246 2.04 -7.19 -17.94
N LYS A 247 1.82 -8.16 -18.85
CA LYS A 247 1.52 -7.91 -20.28
C LYS A 247 0.02 -7.90 -20.60
N ALA A 248 -0.85 -8.06 -19.59
CA ALA A 248 -2.29 -7.96 -19.80
C ALA A 248 -2.68 -6.55 -20.29
N PRO A 249 -3.76 -6.42 -21.07
CA PRO A 249 -4.31 -5.13 -21.47
C PRO A 249 -4.61 -4.20 -20.28
N LEU A 250 -4.58 -2.89 -20.53
CA LEU A 250 -4.99 -1.88 -19.54
C LEU A 250 -6.45 -2.13 -19.11
N GLY A 251 -6.76 -1.83 -17.84
CA GLY A 251 -8.05 -2.10 -17.22
C GLY A 251 -8.26 -3.54 -16.73
N ILE A 252 -7.48 -4.53 -17.21
CA ILE A 252 -7.50 -5.89 -16.63
C ILE A 252 -6.15 -6.28 -16.02
N ARG A 253 -5.10 -5.50 -16.27
CA ARG A 253 -3.77 -5.76 -15.74
C ARG A 253 -3.78 -5.56 -14.21
N PRO A 254 -3.43 -6.58 -13.42
CA PRO A 254 -3.29 -6.41 -11.98
C PRO A 254 -2.12 -5.47 -11.66
N TYR A 255 -2.30 -4.58 -10.69
CA TYR A 255 -1.22 -3.77 -10.10
C TYR A 255 -0.58 -4.47 -8.89
N LEU A 256 -1.34 -5.38 -8.28
CA LEU A 256 -0.97 -6.25 -7.16
C LEU A 256 -1.45 -7.66 -7.51
N ASP A 257 -1.01 -8.66 -6.74
CA ASP A 257 -1.62 -9.99 -6.81
C ASP A 257 -3.08 -9.86 -6.37
N ILE A 258 -4.01 -10.21 -7.26
CA ILE A 258 -5.45 -10.23 -6.97
C ILE A 258 -5.92 -11.67 -6.81
N TYR A 259 -7.00 -11.84 -6.05
CA TYR A 259 -7.60 -13.14 -5.81
C TYR A 259 -9.02 -13.17 -6.35
N MET A 260 -9.41 -14.31 -6.91
CA MET A 260 -10.75 -14.48 -7.48
C MET A 260 -11.29 -15.85 -7.09
N VAL A 261 -12.53 -15.86 -6.60
CA VAL A 261 -13.26 -17.09 -6.29
C VAL A 261 -14.08 -17.46 -7.52
N PHE A 262 -13.92 -18.69 -8.00
CA PHE A 262 -14.70 -19.25 -9.10
C PHE A 262 -15.44 -20.50 -8.65
N SER A 263 -16.47 -20.90 -9.39
CA SER A 263 -16.96 -22.28 -9.30
C SER A 263 -15.83 -23.25 -9.67
N ALA A 264 -15.75 -24.38 -8.97
CA ALA A 264 -14.78 -25.44 -9.27
C ALA A 264 -14.95 -25.97 -10.70
N THR A 265 -16.18 -25.96 -11.23
CA THR A 265 -16.44 -26.40 -12.62
C THR A 265 -15.99 -25.38 -13.67
N ALA A 266 -15.73 -24.13 -13.25
CA ALA A 266 -15.29 -23.05 -14.10
C ALA A 266 -13.77 -23.00 -14.30
N VAL A 267 -13.03 -23.84 -13.57
CA VAL A 267 -11.57 -23.83 -13.54
C VAL A 267 -11.02 -25.21 -13.83
N LYS A 268 -9.95 -25.27 -14.63
CA LYS A 268 -9.13 -26.48 -14.81
C LYS A 268 -7.80 -26.30 -14.11
N VAL A 269 -7.58 -27.06 -13.04
CA VAL A 269 -6.30 -27.08 -12.31
C VAL A 269 -5.39 -28.14 -12.91
N LYS A 270 -4.15 -27.75 -13.26
CA LYS A 270 -3.13 -28.68 -13.74
C LYS A 270 -2.44 -29.33 -12.54
N ALA A 271 -2.29 -30.65 -12.58
CA ALA A 271 -1.51 -31.37 -11.57
C ALA A 271 -0.09 -30.82 -11.49
N LYS A 272 0.44 -30.73 -10.28
CA LYS A 272 1.83 -30.35 -10.03
C LYS A 272 2.71 -31.46 -10.61
N LYS A 273 3.55 -31.10 -11.59
CA LYS A 273 4.60 -32.00 -12.10
C LYS A 273 5.74 -32.09 -11.10
#